data_AF-A0A139H9Y5-F1
#
_entry.id   AF-A0A139H9Y5-F1
#
_cell.length_a   1.000
_cell.length_b   1.000
_cell.length_c   1.000
_cell.angle_alpha   90.00
_cell.angle_beta   90.00
_cell.angle_gamma   90.00
#
_symmetry.space_group_name_H-M   'P 1'
#
loop_
_entity.id
_entity.type
_entity.pdbx_description
1 polymer ?
#
loop_
_entity_poly.entity_id
_entity_poly.type
_entity_poly.pdbx_seq_one_letter_code
_entity_poly.pdbx_strand_id
1 'polypeptide(L)'
;MLVWKGSNISSSTTAQTGPDKPSRNMTQITAPNASPFLLKSNDVDLLSQSNGFSILRLHLAKHYKYELCDKHTPAHLKDIDRWLVTRDVLHALLVPIVELFDKACGVAAAAAHATKLEDLEYAFTGQARGAFVWLQCFLSSERERKWCYTQGCPACIVHHSLDSEFSIRLLYAACLLSDVHYPFTIEGPTLPSFMFFLDSLKRAIEEDELFGDDFFELMQPKAIATRDGVEELIHQCLELGALISQASTPDPASPVTSLPPSPVMGPIGAPGIKVKRSKMARKQMKLKVEEEQWVENMLQQCLEQLQPEQTGGVMPMPTQSLDAAVKAEPRATVVVHEVAPE
;
A
#
# COMPACT_ATOMS: atom_id res chain seq x y z
N MET A 1 55.76 -42.12 42.65
CA MET A 1 54.86 -43.23 42.26
C MET A 1 54.35 -42.94 40.86
N LEU A 2 54.56 -43.90 39.95
CA LEU A 2 53.82 -44.20 38.70
C LEU A 2 53.81 -43.10 37.59
N VAL A 3 54.62 -43.21 36.52
CA VAL A 3 54.43 -44.02 35.27
C VAL A 3 53.50 -43.28 34.27
N TRP A 4 54.01 -42.61 33.23
CA TRP A 4 54.41 -43.09 31.88
C TRP A 4 53.28 -43.14 30.82
N LYS A 5 53.57 -42.52 29.66
CA LYS A 5 53.03 -42.71 28.29
C LYS A 5 51.57 -42.31 28.00
N GLY A 6 51.24 -41.75 26.83
CA GLY A 6 52.02 -41.64 25.60
C GLY A 6 51.36 -40.79 24.50
N SER A 7 52.17 -40.51 23.49
CA SER A 7 51.84 -39.89 22.21
C SER A 7 50.80 -40.66 21.41
N ASN A 8 49.99 -39.99 20.59
CA ASN A 8 50.03 -40.19 19.14
C ASN A 8 49.20 -39.17 18.34
N ILE A 9 49.67 -39.02 17.11
CA ILE A 9 49.35 -38.07 16.05
C ILE A 9 48.29 -38.67 15.10
N SER A 10 47.51 -37.77 14.50
CA SER A 10 46.77 -37.86 13.22
C SER A 10 45.59 -38.81 13.06
N SER A 11 44.45 -38.24 12.68
CA SER A 11 43.91 -38.45 11.33
C SER A 11 42.69 -37.56 11.05
N SER A 12 42.81 -36.81 9.94
CA SER A 12 41.75 -36.13 9.23
C SER A 12 40.67 -37.10 8.75
N THR A 13 39.39 -36.76 8.99
CA THR A 13 38.28 -37.30 8.19
C THR A 13 37.36 -36.15 7.81
N THR A 14 37.48 -35.76 6.55
CA THR A 14 36.54 -34.92 5.81
C THR A 14 35.20 -35.65 5.72
N ALA A 15 34.13 -35.04 6.22
CA ALA A 15 32.76 -35.41 5.87
C ALA A 15 32.03 -34.13 5.46
N GLN A 16 31.85 -33.99 4.15
CA GLN A 16 30.94 -33.04 3.54
C GLN A 16 29.50 -33.53 3.73
N THR A 17 28.63 -32.68 4.26
CA THR A 17 27.18 -32.79 4.13
C THR A 17 26.54 -31.41 4.04
N GLY A 18 25.99 -31.10 2.86
CA GLY A 18 24.78 -30.28 2.63
C GLY A 18 24.80 -28.77 2.97
N PRO A 19 24.17 -27.90 2.13
CA PRO A 19 24.01 -26.49 2.46
C PRO A 19 22.81 -26.32 3.40
N ASP A 20 23.08 -26.18 4.70
CA ASP A 20 22.10 -25.65 5.63
C ASP A 20 21.83 -24.19 5.30
N LYS A 21 20.55 -23.88 5.03
CA LYS A 21 20.05 -22.51 4.93
C LYS A 21 20.45 -21.73 6.18
N PRO A 22 21.12 -20.57 6.08
CA PRO A 22 21.34 -19.75 7.27
C PRO A 22 20.00 -19.08 7.64
N SER A 23 19.37 -19.59 8.70
CA SER A 23 18.43 -18.82 9.50
C SER A 23 19.13 -17.55 9.97
N ARG A 24 18.59 -16.39 9.56
CA ARG A 24 19.10 -15.04 9.84
C ARG A 24 19.26 -14.79 11.34
N ASN A 25 20.49 -14.90 11.85
CA ASN A 25 20.89 -14.15 13.03
C ASN A 25 21.13 -12.70 12.61
N MET A 26 20.19 -11.81 12.95
CA MET A 26 20.39 -10.37 12.87
C MET A 26 21.37 -9.94 13.96
N THR A 27 22.65 -9.90 13.63
CA THR A 27 23.64 -9.08 14.34
C THR A 27 23.93 -7.85 13.49
N GLN A 28 23.07 -6.84 13.63
CA GLN A 28 23.35 -5.47 13.18
C GLN A 28 24.56 -4.95 13.97
N ILE A 29 25.64 -4.59 13.27
CA ILE A 29 26.76 -3.81 13.85
C ILE A 29 26.88 -2.50 13.07
N THR A 30 25.81 -1.70 13.09
CA THR A 30 25.90 -0.24 13.04
C THR A 30 25.69 0.23 14.47
N ALA A 31 26.54 1.16 14.96
CA ALA A 31 26.64 1.48 16.39
C ALA A 31 25.25 1.70 17.03
N PRO A 32 24.78 0.81 17.93
CA PRO A 32 23.35 0.64 18.28
C PRO A 32 22.69 1.82 19.01
N ASN A 33 23.40 2.93 19.16
CA ASN A 33 22.98 4.05 20.01
C ASN A 33 22.99 5.40 19.26
N ALA A 34 23.29 5.43 17.96
CA ALA A 34 23.30 6.68 17.18
C ALA A 34 22.14 6.67 16.16
N SER A 35 21.46 7.81 16.02
CA SER A 35 20.41 7.96 15.00
C SER A 35 21.01 7.86 13.59
N PRO A 36 20.40 7.08 12.67
CA PRO A 36 20.88 6.97 11.30
C PRO A 36 20.76 8.29 10.53
N PHE A 37 19.81 9.16 10.91
CA PHE A 37 19.62 10.45 10.25
C PHE A 37 20.46 11.54 10.93
N LEU A 38 21.33 12.18 10.15
CA LEU A 38 22.28 13.20 10.58
C LEU A 38 21.87 14.55 9.97
N LEU A 39 21.15 15.35 10.74
CA LEU A 39 20.75 16.71 10.36
C LEU A 39 21.94 17.67 10.45
N LYS A 40 22.12 18.56 9.46
CA LYS A 40 23.15 19.59 9.52
C LYS A 40 22.71 20.68 10.50
N SER A 41 23.65 21.42 11.09
CA SER A 41 23.32 22.50 12.03
C SER A 41 22.36 23.53 11.42
N ASN A 42 22.57 23.91 10.16
CA ASN A 42 21.67 24.82 9.45
C ASN A 42 20.23 24.29 9.34
N ASP A 43 20.05 22.97 9.21
CA ASP A 43 18.73 22.35 9.12
C ASP A 43 18.02 22.39 10.48
N VAL A 44 18.78 22.15 11.57
CA VAL A 44 18.27 22.27 12.94
C VAL A 44 17.89 23.72 13.24
N ASP A 45 18.71 24.69 12.80
CA ASP A 45 18.42 26.11 12.94
C ASP A 45 17.15 26.50 12.17
N LEU A 46 16.99 26.02 10.93
CA LEU A 46 15.78 26.21 10.12
C LEU A 46 14.53 25.70 10.86
N LEU A 47 14.60 24.49 11.41
CA LEU A 47 13.50 23.90 12.19
C LEU A 47 13.19 24.72 13.45
N SER A 48 14.21 25.21 14.14
CA SER A 48 14.05 26.03 15.36
C SER A 48 13.39 27.39 15.10
N GLN A 49 13.60 27.95 13.90
CA GLN A 49 13.02 29.23 13.49
C GLN A 49 11.59 29.08 12.95
N SER A 50 11.15 27.86 12.62
CA SER A 50 9.80 27.61 12.16
C SER A 50 8.79 27.60 13.33
N ASN A 51 7.85 28.56 13.29
CA ASN A 51 6.74 28.60 14.23
C ASN A 51 5.83 27.35 14.09
N GLY A 52 5.54 26.92 12.87
CA GLY A 52 4.73 25.73 12.61
C GLY A 52 5.36 24.46 13.19
N PHE A 53 6.67 24.28 12.97
CA PHE A 53 7.38 23.14 13.53
C PHE A 53 7.47 23.21 15.06
N SER A 54 7.69 24.39 15.64
CA SER A 54 7.68 24.58 17.10
C SER A 54 6.34 24.21 17.73
N ILE A 55 5.23 24.63 17.11
CA ILE A 55 3.87 24.26 17.56
C ILE A 55 3.66 22.74 17.45
N LEU A 56 4.12 22.11 16.37
CA LEU A 56 4.08 20.67 16.21
C LEU A 56 4.85 19.98 17.35
N ARG A 57 6.09 20.37 17.62
CA ARG A 57 6.90 19.76 18.70
C ARG A 57 6.21 19.87 20.06
N LEU A 58 5.64 21.04 20.37
CA LEU A 58 4.89 21.27 21.61
C LEU A 58 3.63 20.39 21.69
N HIS A 59 2.88 20.30 20.60
CA HIS A 59 1.72 19.42 20.51
C HIS A 59 2.12 17.97 20.75
N LEU A 60 3.15 17.49 20.04
CA LEU A 60 3.64 16.13 20.21
C LEU A 60 4.08 15.88 21.65
N ALA A 61 4.77 16.83 22.29
CA ALA A 61 5.27 16.66 23.65
C ALA A 61 4.16 16.61 24.70
N LYS A 62 3.03 17.25 24.42
CA LYS A 62 1.84 17.22 25.27
C LYS A 62 1.03 15.94 25.11
N HIS A 63 0.98 15.39 23.89
CA HIS A 63 0.05 14.32 23.54
C HIS A 63 0.70 12.93 23.47
N TYR A 64 2.01 12.85 23.26
CA TYR A 64 2.76 11.60 23.20
C TYR A 64 3.73 11.50 24.38
N LYS A 65 3.80 10.32 24.98
CA LYS A 65 4.84 10.00 25.97
C LYS A 65 6.08 9.51 25.25
N TYR A 66 7.19 10.21 25.45
CA TYR A 66 8.48 9.85 24.88
C TYR A 66 9.21 8.87 25.78
N GLU A 67 8.75 7.63 25.77
CA GLU A 67 9.42 6.55 26.48
C GLU A 67 10.21 5.74 25.47
N LEU A 68 11.54 5.72 25.65
CA LEU A 68 12.39 4.78 24.95
C LEU A 68 12.07 3.37 25.48
N CYS A 69 11.96 2.39 24.58
CA CYS A 69 11.82 1.01 24.99
C CYS A 69 13.15 0.48 25.56
N ASP A 70 13.11 -0.64 26.29
CA ASP A 70 14.29 -1.23 26.95
C ASP A 70 15.49 -1.43 26.01
N LYS A 71 15.21 -1.76 24.74
CA LYS A 71 16.24 -1.93 23.70
C LYS A 71 16.96 -0.62 23.36
N HIS A 72 16.26 0.52 23.46
CA HIS A 72 16.75 1.84 23.09
C HIS A 72 17.00 2.76 24.29
N THR A 73 16.86 2.28 25.54
CA THR A 73 17.30 3.02 26.75
C THR A 73 18.72 3.58 26.63
N PRO A 74 19.71 2.86 26.03
CA PRO A 74 21.05 3.41 25.83
C PRO A 74 21.10 4.64 24.91
N ALA A 75 20.09 4.86 24.05
CA ALA A 75 20.01 6.02 23.16
C ALA A 75 19.83 7.33 23.95
N HIS A 76 19.22 7.27 25.14
CA HIS A 76 19.11 8.42 26.06
C HIS A 76 20.49 8.97 26.46
N LEU A 77 21.50 8.10 26.53
CA LEU A 77 22.84 8.47 26.99
C LEU A 77 23.67 9.19 25.93
N LYS A 78 23.26 9.16 24.65
CA LYS A 78 24.02 9.76 23.56
C LYS A 78 23.49 11.10 23.09
N ASP A 79 22.17 11.26 22.95
CA ASP A 79 21.46 12.54 22.71
C ASP A 79 19.99 12.22 22.38
N ILE A 80 19.08 12.32 23.36
CA ILE A 80 17.66 12.04 23.13
C ILE A 80 16.98 13.08 22.24
N ASP A 81 17.46 14.34 22.24
CA ASP A 81 16.81 15.41 21.47
C ASP A 81 16.96 15.13 19.96
N ARG A 82 18.09 14.59 19.53
CA ARG A 82 18.28 14.18 18.13
C ARG A 82 17.25 13.16 17.66
N TRP A 83 16.92 12.18 18.49
CA TRP A 83 15.87 11.20 18.16
C TRP A 83 14.49 11.85 18.11
N LEU A 84 14.21 12.76 19.04
CA LEU A 84 12.94 13.48 19.10
C LEU A 84 12.76 14.40 17.88
N VAL A 85 13.74 15.24 17.56
CA VAL A 85 13.71 16.13 16.38
C VAL A 85 13.49 15.33 15.12
N THR A 86 14.22 14.22 14.94
CA THR A 86 14.06 13.36 13.76
C THR A 86 12.66 12.74 13.70
N ARG A 87 12.14 12.24 14.83
CA ARG A 87 10.77 11.73 14.91
C ARG A 87 9.74 12.82 14.59
N ASP A 88 9.96 14.05 15.06
CA ASP A 88 9.08 15.19 14.79
C ASP A 88 9.07 15.55 13.30
N VAL A 89 10.23 15.48 12.62
CA VAL A 89 10.33 15.62 11.16
C VAL A 89 9.55 14.50 10.46
N LEU A 90 9.73 13.24 10.88
CA LEU A 90 8.96 12.11 10.33
C LEU A 90 7.45 12.30 10.52
N HIS A 91 7.02 12.80 11.67
CA HIS A 91 5.60 13.08 11.93
C HIS A 91 5.06 14.15 10.97
N ALA A 92 5.81 15.24 10.81
CA ALA A 92 5.47 16.34 9.90
C ALA A 92 5.34 15.87 8.44
N LEU A 93 6.15 14.88 8.04
CA LEU A 93 6.16 14.32 6.69
C LEU A 93 5.07 13.27 6.46
N LEU A 94 4.89 12.34 7.41
CA LEU A 94 4.11 11.12 7.18
C LEU A 94 2.62 11.29 7.51
N VAL A 95 2.28 12.03 8.57
CA VAL A 95 0.87 12.21 8.97
C VAL A 95 0.03 12.86 7.86
N PRO A 96 0.50 13.91 7.15
CA PRO A 96 -0.26 14.48 6.04
C PRO A 96 -0.63 13.48 4.94
N ILE A 97 0.20 12.46 4.71
CA ILE A 97 -0.10 11.40 3.74
C ILE A 97 -1.23 10.49 4.21
N VAL A 98 -1.28 10.17 5.52
CA VAL A 98 -2.38 9.38 6.08
C VAL A 98 -3.68 10.17 6.05
N GLU A 99 -3.66 11.44 6.44
CA GLU A 99 -4.83 12.31 6.41
C GLU A 99 -5.34 12.53 4.97
N LEU A 100 -4.42 12.65 4.02
CA LEU A 100 -4.77 12.67 2.59
C LEU A 100 -5.45 11.36 2.17
N PHE A 101 -4.90 10.21 2.54
CA PHE A 101 -5.49 8.92 2.19
C PHE A 101 -6.89 8.73 2.78
N ASP A 102 -7.09 9.10 4.05
CA ASP A 102 -8.39 9.03 4.70
C ASP A 102 -9.41 9.98 4.02
N LYS A 103 -8.97 11.19 3.64
CA LYS A 103 -9.78 12.13 2.85
C LYS A 103 -10.11 11.57 1.47
N ALA A 104 -9.15 10.97 0.79
CA ALA A 104 -9.35 10.33 -0.51
C ALA A 104 -10.37 9.20 -0.41
N CYS A 105 -10.31 8.38 0.65
CA CYS A 105 -11.32 7.36 0.92
C CYS A 105 -12.72 7.97 1.08
N GLY A 106 -12.85 9.06 1.86
CA GLY A 106 -14.12 9.74 2.07
C GLY A 106 -14.71 10.31 0.77
N VAL A 107 -13.90 10.99 -0.03
CA VAL A 107 -14.32 11.56 -1.33
C VAL A 107 -14.67 10.45 -2.32
N ALA A 108 -13.85 9.40 -2.41
CA ALA A 108 -14.10 8.27 -3.30
C ALA A 108 -15.39 7.50 -2.92
N ALA A 109 -15.63 7.27 -1.63
CA ALA A 109 -16.84 6.61 -1.16
C ALA A 109 -18.11 7.41 -1.54
N ALA A 110 -18.04 8.73 -1.41
CA ALA A 110 -19.13 9.62 -1.82
C ALA A 110 -19.32 9.65 -3.36
N ALA A 111 -18.24 9.70 -4.13
CA ALA A 111 -18.29 9.79 -5.60
C ALA A 111 -18.69 8.46 -6.27
N ALA A 112 -18.17 7.33 -5.79
CA ALA A 112 -18.44 6.00 -6.35
C ALA A 112 -19.67 5.32 -5.75
N HIS A 113 -20.27 5.90 -4.70
CA HIS A 113 -21.32 5.28 -3.89
C HIS A 113 -20.93 3.87 -3.39
N ALA A 114 -19.66 3.70 -3.05
CA ALA A 114 -19.08 2.44 -2.62
C ALA A 114 -18.66 2.51 -1.15
N THR A 115 -18.79 1.38 -0.45
CA THR A 115 -18.39 1.24 0.96
C THR A 115 -17.20 0.32 1.15
N LYS A 116 -16.87 -0.49 0.13
CA LYS A 116 -15.72 -1.38 0.13
C LYS A 116 -14.49 -0.62 -0.31
N LEU A 117 -13.39 -0.82 0.41
CA LEU A 117 -12.14 -0.10 0.17
C LEU A 117 -11.58 -0.40 -1.22
N GLU A 118 -11.66 -1.66 -1.65
CA GLU A 118 -11.25 -2.12 -2.98
C GLU A 118 -12.04 -1.51 -4.14
N ASP A 119 -13.25 -1.00 -3.91
CA ASP A 119 -14.07 -0.37 -4.94
C ASP A 119 -13.81 1.15 -5.03
N LEU A 120 -13.10 1.74 -4.07
CA LEU A 120 -12.87 3.20 -4.03
C LEU A 120 -11.90 3.66 -5.12
N GLU A 121 -11.03 2.78 -5.62
CA GLU A 121 -10.07 3.11 -6.68
C GLU A 121 -10.76 3.58 -7.98
N TYR A 122 -12.01 3.17 -8.20
CA TYR A 122 -12.78 3.53 -9.41
C TYR A 122 -13.18 5.00 -9.46
N ALA A 123 -13.11 5.72 -8.32
CA ALA A 123 -13.31 7.17 -8.29
C ALA A 123 -12.15 7.94 -8.94
N PHE A 124 -10.96 7.33 -9.01
CA PHE A 124 -9.75 7.98 -9.51
C PHE A 124 -9.34 7.44 -10.88
N THR A 125 -8.50 8.19 -11.61
CA THR A 125 -7.98 7.78 -12.91
C THR A 125 -6.48 8.05 -13.04
N GLY A 126 -5.83 7.42 -14.02
CA GLY A 126 -4.41 7.64 -14.31
C GLY A 126 -3.50 7.33 -13.11
N GLN A 127 -2.54 8.22 -12.85
CA GLN A 127 -1.56 8.06 -11.78
C GLN A 127 -2.19 8.19 -10.39
N ALA A 128 -3.25 8.99 -10.22
CA ALA A 128 -3.98 9.09 -8.95
C ALA A 128 -4.53 7.74 -8.49
N ARG A 129 -5.11 6.95 -9.42
CA ARG A 129 -5.59 5.60 -9.10
C ARG A 129 -4.45 4.72 -8.60
N GLY A 130 -3.32 4.71 -9.31
CA GLY A 130 -2.14 3.94 -8.92
C GLY A 130 -1.61 4.34 -7.54
N ALA A 131 -1.55 5.64 -7.25
CA ALA A 131 -1.14 6.15 -5.95
C ALA A 131 -2.13 5.78 -4.83
N PHE A 132 -3.44 5.89 -5.09
CA PHE A 132 -4.47 5.48 -4.14
C PHE A 132 -4.34 4.01 -3.77
N VAL A 133 -4.22 3.12 -4.76
CA VAL A 133 -4.06 1.68 -4.54
C VAL A 133 -2.76 1.38 -3.80
N TRP A 134 -1.65 2.05 -4.17
CA TRP A 134 -0.38 1.85 -3.50
C TRP A 134 -0.44 2.28 -2.02
N LEU A 135 -1.05 3.44 -1.73
CA LEU A 135 -1.27 3.92 -0.37
C LEU A 135 -2.21 3.00 0.40
N GLN A 136 -3.27 2.49 -0.23
CA GLN A 136 -4.16 1.50 0.36
C GLN A 136 -3.40 0.24 0.75
N CYS A 137 -2.56 -0.29 -0.14
CA CYS A 137 -1.73 -1.45 0.16
C CYS A 137 -0.78 -1.16 1.33
N PHE A 138 -0.08 -0.01 1.31
CA PHE A 138 0.87 0.37 2.35
C PHE A 138 0.18 0.54 3.73
N LEU A 139 -0.90 1.32 3.77
CA LEU A 139 -1.62 1.69 5.00
C LEU A 139 -2.61 0.62 5.48
N SER A 140 -2.82 -0.47 4.73
CA SER A 140 -3.59 -1.63 5.19
C SER A 140 -2.95 -2.35 6.38
N SER A 141 -1.62 -2.24 6.51
CA SER A 141 -0.88 -2.75 7.65
C SER A 141 -1.02 -1.81 8.84
N GLU A 142 -1.53 -2.33 9.96
CA GLU A 142 -1.64 -1.58 11.21
C GLU A 142 -0.27 -1.06 11.69
N ARG A 143 0.80 -1.84 11.44
CA ARG A 143 2.17 -1.45 11.78
C ARG A 143 2.61 -0.20 11.01
N GLU A 144 2.41 -0.19 9.69
CA GLU A 144 2.80 0.94 8.84
C GLU A 144 1.96 2.18 9.16
N ARG A 145 0.65 2.00 9.37
CA ARG A 145 -0.23 3.12 9.76
C ARG A 145 0.18 3.73 11.10
N LYS A 146 0.52 2.92 12.11
CA LYS A 146 1.03 3.41 13.41
C LYS A 146 2.38 4.11 13.28
N TRP A 147 3.25 3.61 12.41
CA TRP A 147 4.54 4.24 12.12
C TRP A 147 4.36 5.64 11.51
N CYS A 148 3.42 5.83 10.57
CA CYS A 148 3.13 7.15 10.00
C CYS A 148 2.67 8.16 11.05
N TYR A 149 1.90 7.73 12.07
CA TYR A 149 1.56 8.57 13.23
C TYR A 149 2.68 8.71 14.26
N THR A 150 3.84 8.08 14.02
CA THR A 150 5.03 8.09 14.87
C THR A 150 4.76 7.64 16.32
N GLN A 151 3.87 6.66 16.48
CA GLN A 151 3.46 6.19 17.80
C GLN A 151 4.48 5.21 18.42
N GLY A 152 4.96 5.54 19.61
CA GLY A 152 5.85 4.67 20.40
C GLY A 152 7.25 5.24 20.56
N CYS A 153 8.23 4.35 20.76
CA CYS A 153 9.63 4.71 20.99
C CYS A 153 10.20 5.51 19.79
N PRO A 154 10.74 6.74 19.98
CA PRO A 154 11.29 7.55 18.90
C PRO A 154 12.38 6.85 18.10
N ALA A 155 13.25 6.07 18.76
CA ALA A 155 14.30 5.31 18.09
C ALA A 155 13.74 4.20 17.20
N CYS A 156 12.71 3.48 17.65
CA CYS A 156 12.04 2.48 16.82
C CYS A 156 11.41 3.11 15.57
N ILE A 157 10.76 4.27 15.71
CA ILE A 157 10.15 4.99 14.58
C ILE A 157 11.21 5.42 13.57
N VAL A 158 12.31 5.98 14.06
CA VAL A 158 13.42 6.40 13.22
C VAL A 158 14.03 5.21 12.48
N HIS A 159 14.32 4.11 13.16
CA HIS A 159 14.87 2.91 12.53
C HIS A 159 13.93 2.29 11.49
N HIS A 160 12.62 2.22 11.78
CA HIS A 160 11.62 1.66 10.86
C HIS A 160 11.59 2.39 9.51
N SER A 161 12.05 3.64 9.45
CA SER A 161 12.19 4.40 8.19
C SER A 161 13.10 3.71 7.17
N LEU A 162 14.02 2.84 7.62
CA LEU A 162 14.98 2.08 6.82
C LEU A 162 14.66 0.58 6.80
N ASP A 163 13.50 0.13 7.28
CA ASP A 163 13.16 -1.30 7.32
C ASP A 163 12.84 -1.89 5.94
N SER A 164 12.39 -1.06 4.99
CA SER A 164 11.95 -1.53 3.67
C SER A 164 12.06 -0.47 2.58
N GLU A 165 12.09 -0.92 1.33
CA GLU A 165 11.98 -0.03 0.17
C GLU A 165 10.69 0.80 0.20
N PHE A 166 9.58 0.26 0.68
CA PHE A 166 8.31 0.98 0.73
C PHE A 166 8.35 2.16 1.71
N SER A 167 8.93 1.95 2.89
CA SER A 167 9.11 3.00 3.92
C SER A 167 10.01 4.11 3.40
N ILE A 168 11.13 3.74 2.77
CA ILE A 168 12.09 4.68 2.18
C ILE A 168 11.44 5.47 1.04
N ARG A 169 10.74 4.77 0.14
CA ARG A 169 10.05 5.39 -1.01
C ARG A 169 8.99 6.37 -0.54
N LEU A 170 8.20 6.01 0.48
CA LEU A 170 7.20 6.91 1.07
C LEU A 170 7.86 8.15 1.67
N LEU A 171 8.90 7.96 2.47
CA LEU A 171 9.60 9.05 3.14
C LEU A 171 10.25 10.02 2.15
N TYR A 172 10.87 9.48 1.09
CA TYR A 172 11.44 10.28 0.01
C TYR A 172 10.35 11.09 -0.71
N ALA A 173 9.24 10.45 -1.08
CA ALA A 173 8.11 11.11 -1.73
C ALA A 173 7.49 12.20 -0.82
N ALA A 174 7.36 11.94 0.48
CA ALA A 174 6.86 12.91 1.45
C ALA A 174 7.78 14.13 1.58
N CYS A 175 9.10 13.94 1.53
CA CYS A 175 10.06 15.07 1.50
C CYS A 175 9.83 15.95 0.27
N LEU A 176 9.64 15.35 -0.91
CA LEU A 176 9.32 16.09 -2.13
C LEU A 176 7.99 16.85 -2.03
N LEU A 177 6.97 16.22 -1.45
CA LEU A 177 5.64 16.82 -1.27
C LEU A 177 5.64 17.99 -0.27
N SER A 178 6.62 18.03 0.65
CA SER A 178 6.70 19.09 1.67
C SER A 178 7.02 20.47 1.12
N ASP A 179 7.52 20.56 -0.12
CA ASP A 179 7.81 21.82 -0.80
C ASP A 179 6.56 22.45 -1.44
N VAL A 180 5.43 21.72 -1.45
CA VAL A 180 4.19 22.13 -2.11
C VAL A 180 3.15 22.55 -1.07
N HIS A 181 2.61 23.76 -1.22
CA HIS A 181 1.52 24.27 -0.40
C HIS A 181 0.17 23.96 -1.04
N TYR A 182 -0.67 23.18 -0.35
CA TYR A 182 -1.99 22.81 -0.84
C TYR A 182 -3.09 23.69 -0.22
N PRO A 183 -4.24 23.87 -0.89
CA PRO A 183 -5.34 24.70 -0.38
C PRO A 183 -5.85 24.32 1.02
N PHE A 184 -5.73 23.04 1.40
CA PHE A 184 -6.12 22.54 2.72
C PHE A 184 -5.05 22.78 3.81
N THR A 185 -3.90 23.33 3.47
CA THR A 185 -2.81 23.67 4.40
C THR A 185 -2.60 25.19 4.54
N ILE A 186 -3.50 26.03 4.00
CA ILE A 186 -3.34 27.50 3.96
C ILE A 186 -3.70 28.17 5.29
N GLU A 187 -4.59 27.59 6.08
CA GLU A 187 -5.02 28.18 7.36
C GLU A 187 -4.13 27.70 8.51
N GLY A 188 -3.14 28.53 8.87
CA GLY A 188 -2.33 28.33 10.07
C GLY A 188 -0.83 28.53 9.86
N PRO A 189 -0.02 28.36 10.92
CA PRO A 189 1.43 28.41 10.81
C PRO A 189 1.93 27.26 9.92
N THR A 190 2.62 27.61 8.84
CA THR A 190 3.11 26.62 7.87
C THR A 190 4.35 25.90 8.38
N LEU A 191 4.45 24.62 8.05
CA LEU A 191 5.68 23.86 8.22
C LEU A 191 6.72 24.30 7.18
N PRO A 192 8.03 24.17 7.47
CA PRO A 192 9.06 24.44 6.48
C PRO A 192 9.09 23.32 5.43
N SER A 193 9.73 23.58 4.29
CA SER A 193 10.10 22.52 3.36
C SER A 193 11.11 21.58 4.03
N PHE A 194 10.87 20.27 3.92
CA PHE A 194 11.72 19.22 4.48
C PHE A 194 12.63 18.58 3.42
N MET A 195 12.80 19.23 2.26
CA MET A 195 13.73 18.80 1.21
C MET A 195 15.17 18.60 1.71
N PHE A 196 15.59 19.35 2.74
CA PHE A 196 16.89 19.19 3.38
C PHE A 196 17.11 17.76 3.93
N PHE A 197 16.02 17.05 4.28
CA PHE A 197 16.09 15.71 4.85
C PHE A 197 16.51 14.65 3.83
N LEU A 198 16.38 14.91 2.52
CA LEU A 198 16.77 13.99 1.45
C LEU A 198 18.26 13.63 1.50
N ASP A 199 19.13 14.60 1.80
CA ASP A 199 20.56 14.37 1.96
C ASP A 199 20.86 13.40 3.12
N SER A 200 20.12 13.56 4.22
CA SER A 200 20.25 12.70 5.39
C SER A 200 19.71 11.29 5.11
N LEU A 201 18.60 11.18 4.38
CA LEU A 201 18.03 9.89 3.96
C LEU A 201 18.99 9.15 3.02
N LYS A 202 19.52 9.83 2.00
CA LYS A 202 20.49 9.24 1.06
C LYS A 202 21.69 8.67 1.79
N ARG A 203 22.31 9.45 2.69
CA ARG A 203 23.45 8.99 3.48
C ARG A 203 23.10 7.78 4.35
N ALA A 204 21.95 7.82 5.02
CA ALA A 204 21.53 6.73 5.88
C ALA A 204 21.30 5.42 5.11
N ILE A 205 20.87 5.50 3.85
CA ILE A 205 20.75 4.36 2.95
C ILE A 205 22.14 3.85 2.52
N GLU A 206 23.05 4.75 2.13
CA GLU A 206 24.41 4.41 1.70
C GLU A 206 25.25 3.78 2.83
N GLU A 207 24.99 4.15 4.08
CA GLU A 207 25.67 3.60 5.27
C GLU A 207 25.04 2.28 5.78
N ASP A 208 23.86 1.90 5.29
CA ASP A 208 23.14 0.71 5.74
C ASP A 208 23.46 -0.50 4.84
N GLU A 209 24.13 -1.50 5.42
CA GLU A 209 24.56 -2.73 4.74
C GLU A 209 23.39 -3.55 4.14
N LEU A 210 22.14 -3.29 4.55
CA LEU A 210 20.97 -3.94 3.99
C LEU A 210 20.72 -3.55 2.52
N PHE A 211 21.10 -2.32 2.15
CA PHE A 211 20.83 -1.76 0.84
C PHE A 211 22.10 -1.80 -0.02
N GLY A 212 22.00 -2.33 -1.24
CA GLY A 212 23.13 -2.36 -2.18
C GLY A 212 23.43 -0.99 -2.78
N ASP A 213 24.61 -0.85 -3.38
CA ASP A 213 25.10 0.41 -3.97
C ASP A 213 24.16 1.00 -5.05
N ASP A 214 23.38 0.17 -5.74
CA ASP A 214 22.43 0.58 -6.78
C ASP A 214 21.01 0.85 -6.26
N PHE A 215 20.75 0.57 -4.97
CA PHE A 215 19.40 0.68 -4.41
C PHE A 215 18.83 2.09 -4.55
N PHE A 216 19.61 3.12 -4.21
CA PHE A 216 19.13 4.51 -4.24
C PHE A 216 18.74 4.94 -5.66
N GLU A 217 19.56 4.60 -6.65
CA GLU A 217 19.33 4.92 -8.07
C GLU A 217 18.08 4.20 -8.63
N LEU A 218 17.77 3.00 -8.12
CA LEU A 218 16.57 2.26 -8.50
C LEU A 218 15.31 2.72 -7.74
N MET A 219 15.46 3.16 -6.49
CA MET A 219 14.37 3.58 -5.62
C MET A 219 13.91 5.01 -5.94
N GLN A 220 14.84 5.93 -6.22
CA GLN A 220 14.54 7.35 -6.42
C GLN A 220 13.51 7.61 -7.55
N PRO A 221 13.61 7.02 -8.76
CA PRO A 221 12.60 7.21 -9.80
C PRO A 221 11.21 6.74 -9.38
N LYS A 222 11.14 5.67 -8.57
CA LYS A 222 9.86 5.18 -8.04
C LYS A 222 9.30 6.13 -7.00
N ALA A 223 10.13 6.73 -6.15
CA ALA A 223 9.69 7.74 -5.19
C ALA A 223 9.17 9.01 -5.88
N ILE A 224 9.83 9.45 -6.96
CA ILE A 224 9.36 10.57 -7.79
C ILE A 224 8.00 10.24 -8.41
N ALA A 225 7.84 9.06 -9.00
CA ALA A 225 6.55 8.62 -9.56
C ALA A 225 5.45 8.47 -8.48
N THR A 226 5.81 8.02 -7.28
CA THR A 226 4.90 8.00 -6.13
C THR A 226 4.46 9.41 -5.75
N ARG A 227 5.40 10.37 -5.68
CA ARG A 227 5.08 11.78 -5.46
C ARG A 227 4.13 12.30 -6.53
N ASP A 228 4.45 12.12 -7.82
CA ASP A 228 3.60 12.59 -8.94
C ASP A 228 2.17 12.05 -8.84
N GLY A 229 2.03 10.75 -8.56
CA GLY A 229 0.73 10.13 -8.39
C GLY A 229 -0.04 10.62 -7.17
N VAL A 230 0.65 10.96 -6.07
CA VAL A 230 0.03 11.55 -4.88
C VAL A 230 -0.41 12.99 -5.14
N GLU A 231 0.36 13.80 -5.87
CA GLU A 231 -0.05 15.14 -6.30
C GLU A 231 -1.32 15.09 -7.15
N GLU A 232 -1.35 14.18 -8.12
CA GLU A 232 -2.52 13.96 -8.98
C GLU A 232 -3.73 13.46 -8.18
N LEU A 233 -3.51 12.60 -7.18
CA LEU A 233 -4.56 12.15 -6.25
C LEU A 233 -5.13 13.32 -5.45
N ILE A 234 -4.29 14.23 -4.96
CA ILE A 234 -4.73 15.45 -4.27
C ILE A 234 -5.63 16.28 -5.19
N HIS A 235 -5.22 16.51 -6.44
CA HIS A 235 -6.02 17.27 -7.40
C HIS A 235 -7.39 16.62 -7.65
N GLN A 236 -7.44 15.32 -7.95
CA GLN A 236 -8.69 14.63 -8.19
C GLN A 236 -9.60 14.61 -6.94
N CYS A 237 -9.03 14.54 -5.73
CA CYS A 237 -9.82 14.68 -4.49
C CYS A 237 -10.48 16.07 -4.37
N LEU A 238 -9.77 17.14 -4.76
CA LEU A 238 -10.32 18.49 -4.75
C LEU A 238 -11.43 18.67 -5.80
N GLU A 239 -11.21 18.15 -7.02
CA GLU A 239 -12.19 18.18 -8.09
C GLU A 239 -13.48 17.42 -7.74
N LEU A 240 -13.34 16.17 -7.30
CA LEU A 240 -14.48 15.35 -6.86
C LEU A 240 -15.21 15.99 -5.67
N GLY A 241 -14.47 16.52 -4.70
CA GLY A 241 -15.04 17.23 -3.55
C GLY A 241 -15.86 18.46 -3.96
N ALA A 242 -15.39 19.23 -4.95
CA ALA A 242 -16.13 20.38 -5.49
C ALA A 242 -17.42 19.96 -6.19
N LEU A 243 -17.38 18.89 -7.00
CA LEU A 243 -18.55 18.36 -7.70
C LEU A 243 -19.63 17.87 -6.73
N ILE A 244 -19.24 17.15 -5.66
CA ILE A 244 -20.16 16.68 -4.62
C ILE A 244 -20.81 17.86 -3.89
N SER A 245 -20.04 18.90 -3.58
CA SER A 245 -20.54 20.09 -2.88
C SER A 245 -21.53 20.90 -3.72
N GLN A 246 -21.27 21.03 -5.03
CA GLN A 246 -22.18 21.71 -5.96
C GLN A 246 -23.50 20.94 -6.14
N ALA A 247 -23.45 19.61 -6.23
CA ALA A 247 -24.65 18.77 -6.33
C ALA A 247 -25.57 18.85 -5.09
N SER A 248 -25.03 19.27 -3.94
CA SER A 248 -25.75 19.36 -2.66
C SER A 248 -26.48 20.69 -2.44
N THR A 249 -26.30 21.69 -3.31
CA THR A 249 -26.94 23.00 -3.17
C THR A 249 -28.20 23.09 -4.04
N PRO A 250 -29.42 23.14 -3.47
CA PRO A 250 -30.62 23.39 -4.27
C PRO A 250 -30.62 24.85 -4.71
N ASP A 251 -30.66 25.09 -6.01
CA ASP A 251 -30.71 26.44 -6.58
C ASP A 251 -32.09 27.07 -6.28
N PRO A 252 -32.20 28.18 -5.52
CA PRO A 252 -33.49 28.80 -5.21
C PRO A 252 -33.99 29.73 -6.34
N ALA A 253 -33.29 29.82 -7.47
CA ALA A 253 -33.62 30.73 -8.55
C ALA A 253 -33.64 30.03 -9.92
N SER A 254 -34.70 29.25 -10.18
CA SER A 254 -35.10 28.95 -11.56
C SER A 254 -36.61 29.10 -11.69
N PRO A 255 -37.10 29.99 -12.58
CA PRO A 255 -38.52 30.16 -12.79
C PRO A 255 -39.09 28.87 -13.38
N VAL A 256 -40.23 28.46 -12.82
CA VAL A 256 -41.07 27.35 -13.23
C VAL A 256 -41.32 27.42 -14.74
N THR A 257 -40.50 26.72 -15.51
CA THR A 257 -40.79 26.42 -16.91
C THR A 257 -41.08 24.93 -16.96
N SER A 258 -42.38 24.66 -17.09
CA SER A 258 -42.99 23.35 -17.28
C SER A 258 -42.24 22.49 -18.29
N LEU A 259 -41.64 21.40 -17.83
CA LEU A 259 -41.33 20.22 -18.63
C LEU A 259 -41.89 18.97 -17.93
N PRO A 260 -42.33 17.97 -18.70
CA PRO A 260 -43.33 17.00 -18.27
C PRO A 260 -42.76 15.96 -17.27
N PRO A 261 -43.62 15.37 -16.42
CA PRO A 261 -43.19 14.50 -15.34
C PRO A 261 -42.59 13.20 -15.89
N SER A 262 -41.38 12.88 -15.41
CA SER A 262 -40.77 11.56 -15.56
C SER A 262 -41.44 10.57 -14.59
N PRO A 263 -41.78 9.34 -15.00
CA PRO A 263 -42.67 8.49 -14.22
C PRO A 263 -41.91 7.78 -13.09
N VAL A 264 -42.38 8.01 -11.87
CA VAL A 264 -42.17 7.15 -10.70
C VAL A 264 -42.76 5.76 -10.98
N MET A 265 -42.03 4.72 -10.57
CA MET A 265 -42.51 3.34 -10.59
C MET A 265 -43.84 3.21 -9.84
N GLY A 266 -44.88 2.76 -10.53
CA GLY A 266 -46.12 2.25 -9.95
C GLY A 266 -46.14 0.71 -9.93
N PRO A 267 -46.89 0.07 -9.02
CA PRO A 267 -46.94 -1.38 -8.89
C PRO A 267 -47.86 -2.04 -9.96
N ILE A 268 -47.40 -3.20 -10.42
CA ILE A 268 -48.12 -4.39 -10.94
C ILE A 268 -49.35 -4.17 -11.84
N GLY A 269 -49.19 -4.57 -13.11
CA GLY A 269 -50.28 -5.17 -13.89
C GLY A 269 -50.93 -4.30 -14.98
N ALA A 270 -50.23 -4.05 -16.10
CA ALA A 270 -50.87 -3.70 -17.37
C ALA A 270 -49.97 -4.09 -18.57
N PRO A 271 -50.54 -4.57 -19.69
CA PRO A 271 -49.77 -5.23 -20.75
C PRO A 271 -49.08 -4.22 -21.69
N GLY A 272 -47.77 -4.40 -21.86
CA GLY A 272 -47.12 -4.20 -23.15
C GLY A 272 -46.57 -2.82 -23.50
N ILE A 273 -45.83 -2.15 -22.60
CA ILE A 273 -44.93 -1.07 -23.03
C ILE A 273 -43.64 -1.71 -23.57
N LYS A 274 -43.48 -1.74 -24.90
CA LYS A 274 -42.24 -2.18 -25.54
C LYS A 274 -41.15 -1.12 -25.33
N VAL A 275 -40.39 -1.25 -24.24
CA VAL A 275 -39.22 -0.40 -23.97
C VAL A 275 -38.16 -0.64 -25.04
N LYS A 276 -37.92 0.36 -25.89
CA LYS A 276 -36.93 0.30 -26.96
C LYS A 276 -35.55 0.52 -26.35
N ARG A 277 -34.70 -0.53 -26.35
CA ARG A 277 -33.32 -0.45 -25.84
C ARG A 277 -32.55 0.71 -26.48
N SER A 278 -31.85 1.49 -25.66
CA SER A 278 -31.03 2.63 -26.08
C SER A 278 -29.88 2.19 -27.01
N LYS A 279 -29.30 3.13 -27.78
CA LYS A 279 -28.16 2.84 -28.67
C LYS A 279 -26.95 2.28 -27.89
N MET A 280 -26.71 2.78 -26.68
CA MET A 280 -25.64 2.30 -25.81
C MET A 280 -25.93 0.90 -25.27
N ALA A 281 -27.17 0.60 -24.86
CA ALA A 281 -27.56 -0.74 -24.42
C ALA A 281 -27.42 -1.78 -25.54
N ARG A 282 -27.73 -1.41 -26.79
CA ARG A 282 -27.49 -2.26 -27.95
C ARG A 282 -25.99 -2.49 -28.20
N LYS A 283 -25.16 -1.46 -28.01
CA LYS A 283 -23.70 -1.56 -28.17
C LYS A 283 -23.07 -2.45 -27.10
N GLN A 284 -23.48 -2.31 -25.83
CA GLN A 284 -23.04 -3.16 -24.73
C GLN A 284 -23.45 -4.62 -24.93
N MET A 285 -24.69 -4.85 -25.39
CA MET A 285 -25.14 -6.21 -25.69
C MET A 285 -24.38 -6.83 -26.87
N LYS A 286 -24.06 -6.05 -27.91
CA LYS A 286 -23.22 -6.51 -29.04
C LYS A 286 -21.81 -6.89 -28.56
N LEU A 287 -21.19 -6.04 -27.74
CA LEU A 287 -19.86 -6.31 -27.16
C LEU A 287 -19.86 -7.57 -26.30
N LYS A 288 -20.91 -7.77 -25.49
CA LYS A 288 -21.03 -8.97 -24.65
C LYS A 288 -21.15 -10.26 -25.47
N VAL A 289 -21.91 -10.22 -26.57
CA VAL A 289 -22.01 -11.35 -27.49
C VAL A 289 -20.68 -11.60 -28.22
N GLU A 290 -19.96 -10.54 -28.60
CA GLU A 290 -18.63 -10.67 -29.21
C GLU A 290 -17.59 -11.26 -28.24
N GLU A 291 -17.66 -10.91 -26.95
CA GLU A 291 -16.84 -11.50 -25.88
C GLU A 291 -17.17 -12.98 -25.66
N GLU A 292 -18.46 -13.33 -25.54
CA GLU A 292 -18.91 -14.72 -25.39
C GLU A 292 -18.45 -15.58 -26.57
N GLN A 293 -18.58 -15.08 -27.81
CA GLN A 293 -18.11 -15.78 -29.01
C GLN A 293 -16.58 -15.93 -29.04
N TRP A 294 -15.85 -14.92 -28.59
CA TRP A 294 -14.39 -14.98 -28.52
C TRP A 294 -13.91 -16.02 -27.50
N VAL A 295 -14.55 -16.08 -26.33
CA VAL A 295 -14.28 -17.09 -25.30
C VAL A 295 -14.59 -18.50 -25.80
N GLU A 296 -15.71 -18.70 -26.49
CA GLU A 296 -16.08 -19.99 -27.08
C GLU A 296 -15.05 -20.44 -28.13
N ASN A 297 -14.61 -19.53 -29.01
CA ASN A 297 -13.58 -19.83 -30.01
C ASN A 297 -12.23 -20.16 -29.36
N MET A 298 -11.86 -19.48 -28.27
CA MET A 298 -10.63 -19.80 -27.53
C MET A 298 -10.71 -21.18 -26.86
N LEU A 299 -11.84 -21.51 -26.24
CA LEU A 299 -12.07 -22.83 -25.65
C LEU A 299 -12.01 -23.93 -26.70
N GLN A 300 -12.60 -23.70 -27.88
CA GLN A 300 -12.57 -24.65 -28.96
C GLN A 300 -11.17 -24.84 -29.54
N GLN A 301 -10.39 -23.77 -29.71
CA GLN A 301 -8.97 -23.88 -30.11
C GLN A 301 -8.13 -24.64 -29.08
N CYS A 302 -8.35 -24.43 -27.78
CA CYS A 302 -7.70 -25.20 -26.73
C CYS A 302 -8.09 -26.69 -26.79
N LEU A 303 -9.37 -26.99 -27.01
CA LEU A 303 -9.86 -28.37 -27.14
C LEU A 303 -9.30 -29.06 -28.39
N GLU A 304 -9.22 -28.36 -29.52
CA GLU A 304 -8.63 -28.86 -30.76
C GLU A 304 -7.11 -29.11 -30.62
N GLN A 305 -6.39 -28.24 -29.90
CA GLN A 305 -4.97 -28.45 -29.57
C GLN A 305 -4.75 -29.64 -28.60
N LEU A 306 -5.74 -29.96 -27.79
CA LEU A 306 -5.72 -31.09 -26.85
C LEU A 306 -6.24 -32.39 -27.48
N GLN A 307 -6.71 -32.38 -28.73
CA GLN A 307 -7.02 -33.62 -29.46
C GLN A 307 -5.72 -34.20 -30.02
N PRO A 308 -5.25 -35.37 -29.51
CA PRO A 308 -4.18 -36.10 -30.17
C PRO A 308 -4.70 -36.64 -31.50
N GLU A 309 -3.92 -36.42 -32.57
CA GLU A 309 -4.07 -37.12 -33.86
C GLU A 309 -4.01 -38.64 -33.64
N GLN A 310 -5.14 -39.27 -33.34
CA GLN A 310 -5.27 -40.73 -33.40
C GLN A 310 -5.62 -41.12 -34.82
N THR A 311 -4.57 -41.38 -35.59
CA THR A 311 -4.67 -42.18 -36.82
C THR A 311 -4.81 -43.65 -36.43
N GLY A 312 -5.98 -44.24 -36.64
CA GLY A 312 -6.16 -45.71 -36.61
C GLY A 312 -7.46 -46.16 -35.96
N GLY A 313 -8.46 -46.47 -36.79
CA GLY A 313 -9.84 -46.71 -36.39
C GLY A 313 -10.08 -47.92 -35.48
N VAL A 314 -11.19 -47.85 -34.74
CA VAL A 314 -12.34 -48.78 -34.78
C VAL A 314 -13.53 -48.06 -34.12
N MET A 315 -14.69 -48.05 -34.79
CA MET A 315 -15.97 -47.54 -34.26
C MET A 315 -16.38 -48.25 -32.96
N PRO A 316 -17.17 -47.57 -32.11
CA PRO A 316 -18.55 -48.03 -31.98
C PRO A 316 -19.60 -46.91 -32.01
N MET A 317 -20.81 -47.36 -32.34
CA MET A 317 -22.05 -46.62 -32.55
C MET A 317 -22.62 -45.90 -31.30
N PRO A 318 -23.57 -44.97 -31.49
CA PRO A 318 -24.01 -44.02 -30.47
C PRO A 318 -25.19 -44.55 -29.65
N THR A 319 -25.12 -44.42 -28.33
CA THR A 319 -26.28 -44.58 -27.44
C THR A 319 -26.37 -43.45 -26.43
N GLN A 320 -27.39 -42.61 -26.65
CA GLN A 320 -28.34 -42.08 -25.67
C GLN A 320 -27.84 -41.31 -24.44
N SER A 321 -28.16 -40.01 -24.46
CA SER A 321 -28.93 -39.30 -23.40
C SER A 321 -28.59 -39.63 -21.94
N LEU A 322 -27.94 -38.67 -21.26
CA LEU A 322 -27.96 -38.57 -19.80
C LEU A 322 -28.28 -37.12 -19.39
N ASP A 323 -29.53 -36.74 -19.67
CA ASP A 323 -30.29 -35.91 -18.73
C ASP A 323 -30.86 -36.90 -17.69
N ALA A 324 -30.79 -36.56 -16.40
CA ALA A 324 -31.17 -37.35 -15.21
C ALA A 324 -30.05 -38.12 -14.47
N ALA A 325 -29.32 -37.41 -13.61
CA ALA A 325 -28.86 -37.94 -12.32
C ALA A 325 -28.70 -36.81 -11.30
N VAL A 326 -29.82 -36.14 -10.99
CA VAL A 326 -29.97 -35.42 -9.73
C VAL A 326 -30.00 -36.46 -8.60
N LYS A 327 -29.33 -36.14 -7.50
CA LYS A 327 -29.46 -36.70 -6.13
C LYS A 327 -28.56 -37.90 -5.80
N ALA A 328 -27.42 -37.64 -5.16
CA ALA A 328 -27.05 -38.21 -3.85
C ALA A 328 -25.62 -37.77 -3.44
N GLU A 329 -25.53 -36.91 -2.42
CA GLU A 329 -24.46 -36.96 -1.41
C GLU A 329 -24.63 -38.24 -0.56
N PRO A 330 -23.61 -38.79 0.17
CA PRO A 330 -22.67 -38.02 1.00
C PRO A 330 -21.22 -38.54 1.17
N ARG A 331 -20.40 -37.65 1.76
CA ARG A 331 -19.24 -37.86 2.66
C ARG A 331 -18.10 -38.79 2.20
N ALA A 332 -16.96 -38.16 1.91
CA ALA A 332 -15.64 -38.69 2.27
C ALA A 332 -14.78 -37.57 2.87
N THR A 333 -14.65 -37.60 4.20
CA THR A 333 -13.69 -36.82 5.00
C THR A 333 -12.27 -37.28 4.68
N VAL A 334 -11.44 -36.37 4.17
CA VAL A 334 -10.00 -36.59 4.01
C VAL A 334 -9.32 -36.25 5.34
N VAL A 335 -8.65 -37.24 5.93
CA VAL A 335 -7.91 -37.17 7.19
C VAL A 335 -6.54 -36.53 6.93
N VAL A 336 -6.23 -35.45 7.65
CA VAL A 336 -4.91 -34.83 7.68
C VAL A 336 -4.14 -35.43 8.86
N HIS A 337 -2.99 -36.07 8.59
CA HIS A 337 -2.09 -36.56 9.63
C HIS A 337 -1.17 -35.42 10.09
N GLU A 338 -1.33 -35.03 11.35
CA GLU A 338 -0.47 -34.11 12.08
C GLU A 338 0.76 -34.87 12.61
N VAL A 339 1.95 -34.36 12.34
CA VAL A 339 3.23 -34.89 12.86
C VAL A 339 3.56 -34.14 14.14
N ALA A 340 3.70 -34.87 15.25
CA ALA A 340 4.10 -34.33 16.55
C ALA A 340 5.60 -34.02 16.60
N PRO A 341 6.04 -33.05 17.43
CA PRO A 341 7.44 -32.66 17.54
C PRO A 341 8.23 -33.61 18.47
N GLU A 342 9.49 -33.89 18.11
CA GLU A 342 10.55 -34.27 19.05
C GLU A 342 11.50 -33.08 19.27
#